data_AF-A0A538LNP0-F1
#
_entry.id   AF-A0A538LNP0-F1
#
_cell.length_a   1.000
_cell.length_b   1.000
_cell.length_c   1.000
_cell.angle_alpha   90.00
_cell.angle_beta   90.00
_cell.angle_gamma   90.00
#
_symmetry.space_group_name_H-M   'P 1'
#
loop_
_entity.id
_entity.type
_entity.pdbx_description
1 polymer ?
#
loop_
_entity_poly.entity_id
_entity_poly.type
_entity_poly.pdbx_seq_one_letter_code
_entity_poly.pdbx_strand_id
1 'polypeptide(L)' 'MSCEECYFRRNLLCALQETEPCATFRPDHAQLKPPQQLRLVFRQERATRAAWAFPSAQEQAALHA' A
#
# COMPACT_ATOMS: atom_id res chain seq x y z
N MET A 1 1.07 11.08 -28.19
CA MET A 1 1.29 10.96 -26.73
C MET A 1 2.38 9.93 -26.54
N SER A 2 3.50 10.32 -25.92
CA SER A 2 4.65 9.44 -25.64
C SER A 2 4.98 9.42 -24.15
N CYS A 3 5.62 8.36 -23.65
CA CYS A 3 6.18 8.32 -22.30
C CYS A 3 7.17 9.47 -22.05
N GLU A 4 7.77 10.05 -23.09
CA GLU A 4 8.63 11.22 -22.95
C GLU A 4 7.88 12.45 -22.41
N GLU A 5 6.56 12.53 -22.58
CA GLU A 5 5.68 13.59 -22.05
C GLU A 5 5.07 13.22 -20.69
N CYS A 6 5.45 12.08 -20.12
CA CYS A 6 4.94 11.58 -18.85
C CYS A 6 5.66 12.25 -17.67
N TYR A 7 4.90 12.72 -16.69
CA TYR A 7 5.40 13.22 -15.41
C TYR A 7 6.43 12.27 -14.80
N PHE A 8 6.16 10.97 -14.77
CA PHE A 8 7.07 10.00 -14.17
C PHE A 8 8.40 9.87 -14.93
N ARG A 9 8.39 9.97 -16.27
CA ARG A 9 9.63 9.89 -17.08
C ARG A 9 10.49 11.13 -16.89
N ARG A 10 9.88 12.32 -16.95
CA ARG A 10 10.55 13.61 -16.73
C ARG A 10 11.18 13.71 -15.33
N ASN A 11 10.60 13.03 -14.35
CA ASN A 11 11.09 12.98 -12.97
C ASN A 11 11.95 11.73 -12.65
N LEU A 12 12.32 10.91 -13.63
CA LEU A 12 13.11 9.67 -13.45
C LEU A 12 12.46 8.62 -12.52
N LEU A 13 11.13 8.63 -12.44
CA LEU A 13 10.29 7.71 -11.65
C LEU A 13 9.57 6.67 -12.51
N CYS A 14 9.71 6.71 -13.83
CA CYS A 14 9.07 5.74 -14.72
C CYS A 14 9.85 4.42 -14.72
N ALA A 15 9.16 3.31 -14.46
CA ALA A 15 9.75 1.97 -14.42
C ALA A 15 10.01 1.35 -15.80
N LEU A 16 9.37 1.88 -16.85
CA LEU A 16 9.48 1.33 -18.21
C LEU A 16 10.56 2.07 -19.02
N GLN A 17 11.27 1.33 -19.86
CA GLN A 17 12.27 1.88 -20.78
C GLN A 17 11.67 2.28 -22.14
N GLU A 18 10.44 1.87 -22.43
CA GLU A 18 9.77 2.13 -23.70
C GLU A 18 9.30 3.57 -23.85
N THR A 19 9.18 4.01 -25.11
CA THR A 19 8.74 5.36 -25.48
C THR A 19 7.22 5.48 -25.62
N GLU A 20 6.50 4.36 -25.68
CA GLU A 20 5.04 4.33 -25.68
C GLU A 20 4.47 4.71 -24.30
N PRO A 21 3.28 5.31 -24.22
CA PRO A 21 2.66 5.67 -22.95
C PRO A 21 2.60 4.49 -21.96
N CYS A 22 3.20 4.65 -20.78
CA CYS A 22 3.15 3.62 -19.74
C CYS A 22 1.74 3.45 -19.16
N ALA A 23 1.47 2.31 -18.51
CA ALA A 23 0.19 2.04 -17.83
C ALA A 23 -0.18 3.09 -16.75
N THR A 24 0.81 3.81 -16.24
CA THR A 24 0.64 4.88 -15.26
C THR A 24 0.74 6.29 -15.87
N PHE A 25 0.67 6.43 -17.19
CA PHE A 25 0.90 7.71 -17.89
C PHE A 25 0.09 8.85 -17.26
N ARG A 26 0.80 9.94 -16.94
CA ARG A 26 0.23 11.21 -16.48
C ARG A 26 0.93 12.32 -17.25
N PRO A 27 0.22 13.23 -17.92
CA PRO A 27 0.85 14.35 -18.60
C PRO A 27 1.70 15.16 -17.62
N ASP A 28 2.87 15.63 -18.03
CA ASP A 28 3.80 16.40 -17.17
C ASP A 28 3.18 17.69 -16.59
N HIS A 29 2.24 18.31 -17.33
CA HIS A 29 1.49 19.48 -16.88
C HIS A 29 0.35 19.16 -15.89
N ALA A 30 0.13 17.90 -15.54
CA ALA A 30 -0.91 17.52 -14.59
C ALA A 30 -0.48 17.87 -13.16
N GLN A 31 -1.33 18.59 -12.43
CA GLN A 31 -1.14 18.79 -10.99
C GLN A 31 -1.48 17.50 -10.24
N LEU A 32 -0.50 16.60 -10.14
CA LEU A 32 -0.64 15.36 -9.38
C LEU A 32 -0.73 15.68 -7.88
N LYS A 33 -1.94 15.59 -7.34
CA LYS A 33 -2.19 15.67 -5.90
C LYS A 33 -2.33 14.26 -5.35
N PRO A 34 -1.59 13.89 -4.29
CA PRO A 34 -1.81 12.61 -3.64
C PRO A 34 -3.26 12.55 -3.13
N PRO A 35 -3.94 11.40 -3.27
CA PRO A 35 -5.24 11.23 -2.66
C PRO A 35 -5.14 11.40 -1.15
N GLN A 36 -6.20 11.90 -0.52
CA GLN A 36 -6.24 11.97 0.93
C GLN A 36 -6.17 10.54 1.49
N GLN A 37 -5.13 10.25 2.27
CA GLN A 37 -4.97 8.97 2.92
C GLN A 37 -6.14 8.73 3.88
N LEU A 38 -6.73 7.54 3.83
CA LEU A 38 -7.77 7.14 4.78
C LEU A 38 -7.20 7.14 6.21
N ARG A 39 -8.04 7.50 7.18
CA ARG A 39 -7.68 7.48 8.60
C ARG A 39 -8.14 6.17 9.24
N LEU A 40 -7.27 5.55 10.03
CA LEU A 40 -7.65 4.42 10.87
C LEU A 40 -8.61 4.90 11.97
N VAL A 41 -9.78 4.28 12.06
CA VAL A 41 -10.77 4.53 13.11
C VAL A 41 -10.86 3.29 13.98
N PHE A 42 -10.25 3.35 15.17
CA PHE A 42 -10.28 2.25 16.14
C PHE A 42 -11.66 2.19 16.82
N ARG A 43 -12.34 1.05 16.75
CA ARG A 43 -13.58 0.79 17.49
C ARG A 43 -13.24 0.22 18.87
N GLN A 44 -13.49 0.97 19.94
CA GLN A 44 -13.08 0.55 21.30
C GLN A 44 -13.79 -0.73 21.78
N GLU A 45 -15.06 -0.98 21.42
CA GLU A 45 -15.85 -2.09 22.00
C GLU A 45 -15.41 -3.50 21.56
N ARG A 46 -14.66 -3.67 20.46
CA ARG A 46 -14.15 -4.97 20.02
C ARG A 46 -12.64 -5.13 20.15
N ALA A 47 -11.91 -4.04 20.45
CA ALA A 47 -10.45 -4.05 20.46
C ALA A 47 -9.85 -4.84 21.65
N THR A 48 -10.62 -5.08 22.71
CA THR A 48 -10.15 -5.80 23.91
C THR A 48 -10.43 -7.30 23.90
N ARG A 49 -11.16 -7.82 22.90
CA ARG A 49 -11.40 -9.25 22.75
C ARG A 49 -10.78 -9.74 21.45
N ALA A 50 -9.67 -10.46 21.57
CA ALA A 50 -9.11 -11.18 20.45
C ALA A 50 -10.19 -12.12 19.86
N ALA A 51 -10.34 -12.11 18.53
CA ALA A 51 -11.24 -13.05 17.84
C ALA A 51 -10.81 -14.51 18.02
N TRP A 52 -9.54 -14.72 18.39
CA TRP A 52 -8.93 -16.01 18.68
C TRP A 52 -8.06 -15.86 19.92
N ALA A 53 -8.24 -16.73 20.91
CA ALA A 53 -7.35 -16.84 22.05
C ALA A 53 -6.20 -17.79 21.68
N PHE A 54 -4.97 -17.29 21.73
CA PHE A 54 -3.81 -18.17 21.61
C PHE A 54 -3.73 -19.07 22.85
N PRO A 55 -3.35 -20.35 22.69
CA PRO A 55 -2.99 -21.18 23.83
C PRO A 55 -1.94 -20.48 24.68
N SER A 56 -2.10 -20.57 25.99
CA SER A 56 -1.09 -20.16 26.96
C SER A 56 0.22 -20.90 26.74
N ALA A 57 1.32 -20.33 27.22
CA ALA A 57 2.62 -20.99 27.18
C ALA A 57 2.60 -22.36 27.87
N GLN A 58 1.77 -22.53 28.90
CA GLN A 58 1.57 -23.79 29.63
C GLN A 58 0.85 -24.84 28.77
N GLU A 59 -0.22 -24.45 28.07
CA GLU A 59 -0.93 -25.33 27.14
C GLU A 59 -0.03 -25.76 25.98
N GLN A 60 0.77 -24.84 25.44
CA GLN A 60 1.73 -25.18 24.39
C GLN A 60 2.78 -26.17 24.91
N ALA A 61 3.33 -25.95 26.12
CA ALA A 61 4.33 -26.84 26.70
C ALA A 61 3.81 -28.27 26.92
N ALA A 62 2.55 -28.42 27.35
CA ALA A 62 1.94 -29.73 27.57
C ALA A 62 1.74 -30.56 26.29
N LEU A 63 1.61 -29.91 25.13
CA LEU A 63 1.45 -30.60 23.84
C LEU A 63 2.76 -31.19 23.29
N HIS A 64 3.92 -30.72 23.78
CA HIS A 64 5.26 -31.14 23.31
C HIS A 64 6.06 -31.89 24.39
N ALA A 65 5.39 -32.37 25.43
CA ALA A 65 5.95 -33.21 26.50
C ALA A 65 5.62 -34.69 26.26
#